data_AF-A0A836U7Y7-F1
#
_entry.id   AF-A0A836U7Y7-F1
#
_cell.length_a   1.000
_cell.length_b   1.000
_cell.length_c   1.000
_cell.angle_alpha   90.00
_cell.angle_beta   90.00
_cell.angle_gamma   90.00
#
_symmetry.space_group_name_H-M   'P 1'
#
loop_
_entity.id
_entity.type
_entity.pdbx_description
1 polymer ?
#
loop_
_entity_poly.entity_id
_entity_poly.type
_entity_poly.pdbx_seq_one_letter_code
_entity_poly.pdbx_strand_id
1 'polypeptide(L)'
;MYRAGDGAVSRWRSGRSFGKYLGMVWRQDRILALDGEGTLYLFAANPERFELLDEREVAEASTWRHLALSGDKLFVRELQAVVSLRWARDERASAD
;
A
#
# COMPACT_ATOMS: atom_id res chain seq x y z
N MET A 1 -20.30 5.59 9.77
CA MET A 1 -21.03 6.61 9.00
C MET A 1 -19.99 7.52 8.36
N TYR A 2 -19.79 7.44 7.05
CA TYR A 2 -18.84 8.31 6.35
C TYR A 2 -19.53 9.65 6.05
N ARG A 3 -18.88 10.77 6.39
CA ARG A 3 -19.28 12.08 5.90
C ARG A 3 -18.55 12.31 4.59
N ALA A 4 -19.30 12.48 3.50
CA ALA A 4 -18.71 12.95 2.26
C ALA A 4 -18.21 14.38 2.50
N GLY A 5 -16.88 14.57 2.48
CA GLY A 5 -16.30 15.89 2.42
C GLY A 5 -16.53 16.54 1.07
N ASP A 6 -16.32 17.85 1.01
CA ASP A 6 -16.37 18.68 -0.20
C ASP A 6 -15.71 17.96 -1.38
N GLY A 7 -16.39 17.97 -2.54
CA GLY A 7 -16.14 17.08 -3.69
C GLY A 7 -14.66 16.76 -3.94
N ALA A 8 -14.35 15.46 -4.12
CA ALA A 8 -12.99 14.98 -4.23
C ALA A 8 -12.20 15.67 -5.36
N VAL A 9 -11.16 16.43 -5.00
CA VAL A 9 -10.23 17.05 -5.95
C VAL A 9 -9.03 16.14 -6.17
N SER A 10 -8.70 15.84 -7.44
CA SER A 10 -7.46 15.15 -7.79
C SER A 10 -6.26 16.02 -7.42
N ARG A 11 -5.42 15.54 -6.49
CA ARG A 11 -4.27 16.29 -5.96
C ARG A 11 -3.04 16.20 -6.86
N TRP A 12 -2.71 15.00 -7.30
CA TRP A 12 -1.57 14.72 -8.16
C TRP A 12 -1.75 13.36 -8.84
N ARG A 13 -0.88 13.08 -9.81
CA ARG A 13 -0.73 11.77 -10.45
C ARG A 13 0.75 11.42 -10.54
N SER A 14 1.06 10.14 -10.33
CA SER A 14 2.39 9.59 -10.61
C SER A 14 2.69 9.65 -12.12
N GLY A 15 3.95 9.89 -12.47
CA GLY A 15 4.44 9.69 -13.85
C GLY A 15 4.75 8.23 -14.19
N ARG A 16 4.91 7.37 -13.18
CA ARG A 16 5.11 5.92 -13.29
C ARG A 16 3.78 5.17 -13.17
N SER A 17 3.59 4.16 -13.99
CA SER A 17 2.48 3.19 -13.88
C SER A 17 2.88 2.01 -12.98
N PHE A 18 1.91 1.48 -12.23
CA PHE A 18 2.12 0.41 -11.23
C PHE A 18 1.18 -0.79 -11.49
N GLY A 19 1.21 -1.29 -12.71
CA GLY A 19 0.28 -2.31 -13.18
C GLY A 19 -1.14 -1.77 -13.44
N LYS A 20 -2.05 -2.67 -13.82
CA LYS A 20 -3.43 -2.32 -14.22
C LYS A 20 -4.33 -1.99 -13.03
N TYR A 21 -4.13 -2.67 -11.91
CA TYR A 21 -4.90 -2.51 -10.67
C TYR A 21 -4.02 -2.74 -9.45
N LEU A 22 -4.24 -1.94 -8.42
CA LEU A 22 -3.58 -2.06 -7.13
C LEU A 22 -4.60 -2.39 -6.05
N GLY A 23 -4.26 -3.34 -5.19
CA GLY A 23 -4.86 -3.44 -3.86
C GLY A 23 -4.16 -2.49 -2.91
N MET A 24 -4.89 -1.71 -2.14
CA MET A 24 -4.31 -0.67 -1.30
C MET A 24 -4.83 -0.74 0.12
N VAL A 25 -3.93 -0.51 1.07
CA VAL A 25 -4.27 -0.25 2.47
C VAL A 25 -3.47 0.95 2.96
N TRP A 26 -4.05 1.70 3.88
CA TRP A 26 -3.43 2.90 4.43
C TRP A 26 -3.28 2.77 5.94
N ARG A 27 -2.23 3.40 6.47
CA ARG A 27 -2.04 3.66 7.89
C ARG A 27 -1.28 4.97 8.04
N GLN A 28 -1.89 5.94 8.73
CA GLN A 28 -1.28 7.24 9.02
C GLN A 28 -0.76 7.92 7.74
N ASP A 29 0.56 8.09 7.64
CA ASP A 29 1.30 8.79 6.60
C ASP A 29 1.89 7.83 5.54
N ARG A 30 1.45 6.58 5.53
CA ARG A 30 1.91 5.54 4.60
C ARG A 30 0.75 4.82 3.93
N ILE A 31 0.97 4.45 2.68
CA ILE A 31 0.07 3.61 1.88
C ILE A 31 0.87 2.41 1.38
N LEU A 32 0.38 1.21 1.63
CA LEU A 32 0.87 0.00 0.98
C LEU A 32 -0.01 -0.30 -0.23
N ALA A 33 0.62 -0.61 -1.34
CA ALA A 33 -0.06 -0.99 -2.58
C ALA A 33 0.54 -2.27 -3.16
N LEU A 34 -0.29 -3.21 -3.58
CA LEU A 34 0.13 -4.48 -4.16
C LEU A 34 -0.39 -4.59 -5.59
N ASP A 35 0.51 -4.90 -6.52
CA ASP A 35 0.14 -5.19 -7.91
C ASP A 35 -0.09 -6.69 -8.18
N GLY A 36 -0.47 -6.99 -9.43
CA GLY A 36 -0.82 -8.34 -9.87
C GLY A 36 0.38 -9.28 -9.95
N GLU A 37 1.59 -8.73 -10.09
CA GLU A 37 2.83 -9.49 -10.25
C GLU A 37 3.52 -9.75 -8.89
N GLY A 38 2.90 -9.36 -7.78
CA GLY A 38 3.43 -9.63 -6.44
C GLY A 38 4.41 -8.58 -5.94
N THR A 39 4.48 -7.40 -6.57
CA THR A 39 5.28 -6.28 -6.05
C THR A 39 4.46 -5.47 -5.06
N LEU A 40 4.99 -5.33 -3.85
CA LEU A 40 4.46 -4.48 -2.79
C LEU A 40 5.22 -3.15 -2.78
N TYR A 41 4.49 -2.06 -2.97
CA TYR A 41 4.99 -0.70 -2.93
C TYR A 41 4.62 -0.02 -1.62
N LEU A 42 5.51 0.82 -1.10
CA LEU A 42 5.26 1.72 0.00
C LEU A 42 5.28 3.16 -0.53
N PHE A 43 4.14 3.84 -0.46
CA PHE A 43 4.02 5.26 -0.81
C PHE A 43 3.87 6.13 0.44
N ALA A 44 4.29 7.38 0.35
CA ALA A 44 3.90 8.39 1.33
C ALA A 44 2.44 8.80 1.11
N ALA A 45 1.66 8.96 2.18
CA ALA A 45 0.32 9.55 2.12
C ALA A 45 0.41 11.08 2.10
N ASN A 46 1.09 11.64 1.08
CA ASN A 46 1.32 13.07 0.93
C ASN A 46 0.33 13.68 -0.08
N PRO A 47 -0.50 14.67 0.30
CA PRO A 47 -1.43 15.32 -0.64
C PRO A 47 -0.76 16.32 -1.60
N GLU A 48 0.51 16.70 -1.41
CA GLU A 48 1.20 17.69 -2.23
C GLU A 48 1.87 17.08 -3.45
N ARG A 49 2.43 15.88 -3.33
CA ARG A 49 3.14 15.17 -4.41
C ARG A 49 3.15 13.66 -4.22
N PHE A 50 3.40 12.94 -5.31
CA PHE A 50 3.67 11.51 -5.28
C PHE A 50 5.08 11.21 -4.75
N GLU A 51 5.21 10.25 -3.84
CA GLU A 51 6.48 9.77 -3.32
C GLU A 51 6.45 8.25 -3.14
N LEU A 52 7.33 7.54 -3.86
CA LEU A 52 7.64 6.13 -3.65
C LEU A 52 8.75 6.04 -2.61
N LEU A 53 8.48 5.39 -1.49
CA LEU A 53 9.41 5.24 -0.37
C LEU A 53 10.19 3.94 -0.45
N ASP A 54 9.53 2.85 -0.86
CA ASP A 54 10.16 1.53 -1.00
C ASP A 54 9.34 0.63 -1.94
N GLU A 55 9.96 -0.39 -2.51
CA GLU A 55 9.28 -1.44 -3.28
C GLU A 55 9.96 -2.79 -3.09
N ARG A 56 9.15 -3.86 -2.98
CA ARG A 56 9.67 -5.21 -2.77
C ARG A 56 8.77 -6.26 -3.40
N GLU A 57 9.37 -7.24 -4.06
CA GLU A 57 8.69 -8.46 -4.48
C GLU A 57 8.38 -9.32 -3.25
N VAL A 58 7.10 -9.65 -3.06
CA VAL A 58 6.63 -10.41 -1.89
C VAL A 58 5.93 -11.71 -2.25
N ALA A 59 5.76 -11.98 -3.55
CA ALA A 59 5.22 -13.20 -4.10
C ALA A 59 5.85 -13.43 -5.48
N GLU A 60 6.35 -14.64 -5.73
CA GLU A 60 6.90 -15.03 -7.05
C GLU A 60 5.79 -15.34 -8.06
N ALA A 61 4.60 -15.70 -7.57
CA ALA A 61 3.43 -15.96 -8.38
C ALA A 61 2.48 -14.76 -8.38
N SER A 62 1.65 -14.66 -9.42
CA SER A 62 0.64 -13.61 -9.50
C SER A 62 -0.23 -13.57 -8.23
N THR A 63 -0.64 -12.38 -7.83
CA THR A 63 -1.48 -12.20 -6.64
C THR A 63 -2.89 -11.79 -7.01
N TRP A 64 -3.84 -12.07 -6.11
CA TRP A 64 -5.19 -11.52 -6.23
C TRP A 64 -5.23 -10.02 -5.93
N ARG A 65 -4.09 -9.39 -5.61
CA ARG A 65 -3.98 -7.98 -5.19
C ARG A 65 -4.83 -7.67 -3.95
N HIS A 66 -5.10 -8.67 -3.11
CA HIS A 66 -5.81 -8.45 -1.85
C HIS A 66 -4.81 -8.30 -0.71
N LEU A 67 -4.84 -7.13 -0.08
CA LEU A 67 -4.14 -6.83 1.15
C LEU A 67 -5.14 -6.85 2.31
N ALA A 68 -4.78 -7.52 3.40
CA ALA A 68 -5.52 -7.45 4.66
C ALA A 68 -4.57 -7.06 5.80
N LEU A 69 -5.05 -6.19 6.69
CA LEU A 69 -4.32 -5.76 7.88
C LEU A 69 -5.01 -6.26 9.14
N SER A 70 -4.22 -6.79 10.08
CA SER A 70 -4.66 -7.09 11.44
C SER A 70 -3.54 -6.77 12.41
N GLY A 71 -3.73 -5.73 13.24
CA GLY A 71 -2.65 -5.21 14.08
C GLY A 71 -1.48 -4.72 13.23
N ASP A 72 -0.29 -5.29 13.45
CA ASP A 72 0.93 -5.02 12.67
C ASP A 72 1.19 -6.09 11.58
N LYS A 73 0.29 -7.04 11.40
CA LYS A 73 0.41 -8.07 10.37
C LYS A 73 -0.29 -7.63 9.10
N LEU A 74 0.40 -7.86 7.99
CA LEU A 74 -0.11 -7.71 6.64
C LEU A 74 -0.22 -9.11 6.02
N PHE A 75 -1.36 -9.39 5.39
CA PHE A 75 -1.58 -10.63 4.68
C PHE A 75 -1.77 -10.35 3.20
N VAL A 76 -1.07 -11.11 2.37
CA VAL A 76 -1.18 -11.07 0.91
C VAL A 76 -1.79 -12.40 0.45
N ARG A 77 -2.86 -12.31 -0.34
CA ARG A 77 -3.45 -13.50 -0.96
C ARG A 77 -2.85 -13.75 -2.34
N GLU A 78 -1.99 -14.76 -2.42
CA GLU A 78 -1.53 -15.33 -3.69
C GLU A 78 -2.59 -16.27 -4.28
N LEU A 79 -2.34 -16.79 -5.50
CA LEU A 79 -3.22 -17.80 -6.10
C LEU A 79 -3.38 -19.04 -5.20
N GLN A 80 -2.27 -19.56 -4.67
CA GLN A 80 -2.25 -20.85 -3.95
C GLN A 80 -1.83 -20.73 -2.48
N ALA A 81 -1.36 -19.57 -2.02
CA ALA A 81 -0.88 -19.37 -0.65
C ALA A 81 -1.36 -18.06 -0.01
N VAL A 82 -1.09 -17.91 1.28
CA VAL A 82 -1.22 -16.65 2.01
C VAL A 82 0.14 -16.30 2.60
N VAL A 83 0.69 -15.17 2.19
CA VAL A 83 1.93 -14.65 2.78
C VAL A 83 1.59 -13.77 3.97
N SER A 84 2.26 -14.00 5.09
CA SER A 84 2.13 -13.18 6.29
C SER A 84 3.40 -12.37 6.48
N LEU A 85 3.26 -11.05 6.42
CA LEU A 85 4.33 -10.08 6.64
C LEU A 85 4.06 -9.29 7.92
N ARG A 86 5.12 -8.75 8.51
CA ARG A 86 5.01 -7.77 9.60
C ARG A 86 5.26 -6.38 9.01
N TRP A 87 4.30 -5.49 9.14
CA TRP A 87 4.47 -4.07 8.87
C TRP A 87 4.88 -3.37 10.16
N ALA A 88 6.18 -3.47 10.47
CA ALA A 88 6.75 -2.81 11.63
C ALA A 88 6.60 -1.28 11.49
N ARG A 89 6.29 -0.61 12.59
CA ARG A 89 6.41 0.85 12.63
C ARG A 89 7.88 1.20 12.56
N ASP A 90 8.19 2.25 11.81
CA ASP A 90 9.49 2.87 11.93
C ASP A 90 9.54 3.62 13.27
N GLU A 91 10.13 3.00 14.29
CA GLU A 91 10.23 3.58 15.64
C GLU A 91 11.03 4.89 15.64
N ARG A 92 11.82 5.15 14.59
CA ARG A 92 12.57 6.41 14.41
C ARG A 92 11.68 7.60 14.07
N ALA A 93 10.47 7.36 13.52
CA ALA A 93 9.53 8.41 13.15
C ALA A 93 8.63 8.86 14.32
N SER A 94 8.74 8.22 15.50
CA SER A 94 7.90 8.50 16.68
C SER A 94 8.64 9.27 17.80
N ALA A 95 9.85 9.76 17.52
CA ALA A 95 10.71 10.43 18.50
C ALA A 95 10.65 11.97 18.46
N ASP A 96 9.71 12.55 17.72
CA ASP A 96 9.48 14.00 17.63
C ASP A 96 8.12 14.41 18.24
#